data_AF-A0AAE0QRP9-F1
#
_entry.id   AF-A0AAE0QRP9-F1
#
_cell.length_a   1.000
_cell.length_b   1.000
_cell.length_c   1.000
_cell.angle_alpha   90.00
_cell.angle_beta   90.00
_cell.angle_gamma   90.00
#
_symmetry.space_group_name_H-M   'P 1'
#
loop_
_entity.id
_entity.type
_entity.pdbx_description
1 polymer ?
#
loop_
_entity_poly.entity_id
_entity_poly.type
_entity_poly.pdbx_seq_one_letter_code
_entity_poly.pdbx_strand_id
1 'polypeptide(L)'
;MFREAATNGDTTDLEEYMSSVTSYISKCIDDVTISKSITTRSNQKPWMTAVRALLKSRDSAFKAGDKDALRTARAKLSQAIRDAMRTHSQRIHSHFQGSGDTWRMWQGIQSITNYRPAPPTCDSDASLPDALNSFYARFEAQNDMMVRKTIPPPEDQVLCLTTADRTASAEQIADVFTDIFNISLSSDIVPTCLKTTTIIPMPKKSPVSCLNDYHPVALTPIIMKCFERLIMRQIKDLLPPSLVAGLGTVPPVPPH
;
A
#
# COMPACT_ATOMS: atom_id res chain seq x y z
N MET A 1 -11.09 6.20 28.39
CA MET A 1 -9.82 5.44 28.37
C MET A 1 -8.71 6.14 27.57
N PHE A 2 -8.73 6.15 26.23
CA PHE A 2 -7.62 6.72 25.44
C PHE A 2 -7.43 8.23 25.67
N ARG A 3 -8.53 9.01 25.65
CA ARG A 3 -8.51 10.45 25.94
C ARG A 3 -8.00 10.76 27.34
N GLU A 4 -8.47 10.01 28.34
CA GLU A 4 -8.07 10.19 29.74
C GLU A 4 -6.56 9.98 29.93
N ALA A 5 -5.98 8.99 29.25
CA ALA A 5 -4.53 8.74 29.30
C ALA A 5 -3.71 9.89 28.71
N ALA A 6 -4.26 10.63 27.74
CA ALA A 6 -3.61 11.76 27.08
C ALA A 6 -4.02 13.13 27.65
N THR A 7 -4.77 13.18 28.76
CA THR A 7 -5.26 14.43 29.34
C THR A 7 -4.49 14.79 30.61
N ASN A 8 -3.80 15.93 30.58
CA ASN A 8 -3.06 16.49 31.70
C ASN A 8 -3.79 17.75 32.20
N GLY A 9 -4.63 17.61 33.22
CA GLY A 9 -5.49 18.69 33.70
C GLY A 9 -6.64 18.98 32.73
N ASP A 10 -6.76 20.23 32.27
CA ASP A 10 -7.79 20.65 31.30
C ASP A 10 -7.35 20.50 29.83
N THR A 11 -6.09 20.13 29.58
CA THR A 11 -5.51 20.06 28.23
C THR A 11 -5.33 18.61 27.79
N THR A 12 -5.90 18.24 26.63
CA THR A 12 -5.70 16.93 26.00
C THR A 12 -4.55 17.02 24.98
N ASP A 13 -3.50 16.21 25.14
CA ASP A 13 -2.43 16.05 24.15
C ASP A 13 -2.94 15.20 22.98
N LEU A 14 -3.09 15.84 21.83
CA LEU A 14 -3.64 15.22 20.63
C LEU A 14 -2.69 14.19 20.01
N GLU A 15 -1.36 14.36 20.14
CA GLU A 15 -0.38 13.41 19.61
C GLU A 15 -0.35 12.13 20.46
N GLU A 16 -0.36 12.27 21.78
CA GLU A 16 -0.41 11.14 22.70
C GLU A 16 -1.73 10.36 22.55
N TYR A 17 -2.84 11.07 22.39
CA TYR A 17 -4.15 10.47 22.16
C TYR A 17 -4.13 9.64 20.86
N MET A 18 -3.65 10.22 19.75
CA MET A 18 -3.56 9.52 18.48
C MET A 18 -2.58 8.35 18.49
N SER A 19 -1.43 8.51 19.14
CA SER A 19 -0.43 7.46 19.30
C SER A 19 -1.02 6.27 20.07
N SER A 20 -1.75 6.53 21.15
CA SER A 20 -2.41 5.49 21.95
C SER A 20 -3.46 4.71 21.15
N VAL A 21 -4.30 5.41 20.37
CA VAL A 21 -5.34 4.78 19.54
C VAL A 21 -4.73 3.94 18.41
N THR A 22 -3.74 4.48 17.69
CA THR A 22 -3.06 3.77 16.60
C THR A 22 -2.26 2.57 17.09
N SER A 23 -1.62 2.69 18.26
CA SER A 23 -0.94 1.58 18.94
C SER A 23 -1.93 0.48 19.33
N TYR A 24 -3.09 0.83 19.89
CA TYR A 24 -4.13 -0.13 20.22
C TYR A 24 -4.66 -0.86 18.98
N ILE A 25 -4.96 -0.14 17.90
CA ILE A 25 -5.39 -0.75 16.63
C ILE A 25 -4.32 -1.72 16.10
N SER A 26 -3.05 -1.31 16.12
CA SER A 26 -1.94 -2.16 15.65
C SER A 26 -1.84 -3.44 16.49
N LYS A 27 -1.94 -3.31 17.82
CA LYS A 27 -1.98 -4.46 18.72
C LYS A 27 -3.16 -5.39 18.45
N CYS A 28 -4.37 -4.85 18.24
CA CYS A 28 -5.54 -5.66 17.88
C CYS A 28 -5.34 -6.41 16.56
N ILE A 29 -4.69 -5.78 15.58
CA ILE A 29 -4.34 -6.43 14.33
C ILE A 29 -3.35 -7.57 14.61
N ASP A 30 -2.29 -7.33 15.38
CA ASP A 30 -1.29 -8.35 15.69
C ASP A 30 -1.87 -9.53 16.49
N ASP A 31 -2.78 -9.27 17.42
CA ASP A 31 -3.43 -10.29 18.25
C ASP A 31 -4.41 -11.18 17.45
N VAL A 32 -5.08 -10.61 16.43
CA VAL A 32 -6.08 -11.32 15.62
C VAL A 32 -5.48 -11.90 14.33
N THR A 33 -4.38 -11.35 13.84
CA THR A 33 -3.77 -11.74 12.57
C THR A 33 -2.49 -12.55 12.77
N ILE A 34 -2.45 -13.74 12.18
CA ILE A 34 -1.23 -14.54 12.15
C ILE A 34 -0.39 -14.10 10.95
N SER A 35 0.67 -13.35 11.22
CA SER A 35 1.66 -12.97 10.20
C SER A 35 2.38 -14.21 9.65
N LYS A 36 2.25 -14.46 8.35
CA LYS A 36 2.99 -15.52 7.64
C LYS A 36 3.91 -14.89 6.60
N SER A 37 5.21 -14.91 6.88
CA SER A 37 6.22 -14.51 5.88
C SER A 37 6.40 -15.62 4.85
N ILE A 38 6.18 -15.30 3.57
CA ILE A 38 6.44 -16.21 2.45
C ILE A 38 7.64 -15.66 1.68
N THR A 39 8.80 -16.28 1.82
CA THR A 39 9.97 -15.95 1.00
C THR A 39 9.77 -16.48 -0.43
N THR A 40 9.27 -15.63 -1.32
CA THR A 40 9.28 -15.90 -2.77
C THR A 40 10.64 -15.55 -3.34
N ARG A 41 11.48 -16.56 -3.57
CA ARG A 41 12.74 -16.37 -4.31
C ARG A 41 12.44 -16.14 -5.80
N SER A 42 13.12 -15.18 -6.44
CA SER A 42 13.02 -14.91 -7.89
C SER A 42 13.19 -16.18 -8.75
N ASN A 43 13.95 -17.16 -8.23
CA ASN A 43 14.27 -18.42 -8.89
C ASN A 43 13.28 -19.55 -8.60
N GLN A 44 12.03 -19.26 -8.18
CA GLN A 44 11.02 -20.31 -8.06
C GLN A 44 10.65 -20.83 -9.44
N LYS A 45 11.23 -21.98 -9.79
CA LYS A 45 11.01 -22.64 -11.08
C LYS A 45 9.50 -22.87 -11.27
N PRO A 46 8.90 -22.53 -12.43
CA PRO A 46 7.44 -22.61 -12.65
C PRO A 46 6.83 -23.98 -12.34
N TRP A 47 7.62 -25.04 -12.48
CA TRP A 47 7.20 -26.41 -12.18
C TRP A 47 7.10 -26.72 -10.67
N MET A 48 7.61 -25.88 -9.78
CA MET A 48 7.56 -26.07 -8.32
C MET A 48 6.16 -25.87 -7.74
N THR A 49 5.25 -25.18 -8.43
CA THR A 49 3.89 -24.93 -7.93
C THR A 49 3.08 -26.24 -7.86
N ALA A 50 3.11 -27.04 -8.93
CA ALA A 50 2.48 -28.36 -8.95
C ALA A 50 3.15 -29.35 -7.99
N VAL A 51 4.49 -29.33 -7.91
CA VAL A 51 5.26 -30.18 -6.98
C VAL A 51 4.96 -29.85 -5.52
N ARG A 52 4.71 -28.58 -5.16
CA ARG A 52 4.31 -28.19 -3.80
C ARG A 52 2.99 -28.78 -3.36
N ALA A 53 2.00 -28.88 -4.24
CA ALA A 53 0.72 -29.52 -3.92
C ALA A 53 0.91 -31.02 -3.62
N LEU A 54 1.76 -31.70 -4.40
CA LEU A 54 2.08 -33.11 -4.18
C LEU A 54 2.91 -33.33 -2.92
N LEU A 55 3.82 -32.42 -2.58
CA LEU A 55 4.56 -32.44 -1.31
C LEU A 55 3.59 -32.30 -0.12
N LYS A 56 2.63 -31.37 -0.18
CA LYS A 56 1.60 -31.23 0.87
C LYS A 56 0.75 -32.50 1.01
N SER A 57 0.31 -33.09 -0.11
CA SER A 57 -0.47 -34.34 -0.10
C SER A 57 0.32 -35.50 0.53
N ARG A 58 1.60 -35.63 0.21
CA ARG A 58 2.52 -36.60 0.84
C ARG A 58 2.66 -36.35 2.34
N ASP A 59 2.89 -35.10 2.75
CA ASP A 59 3.11 -34.74 4.14
C ASP A 59 1.85 -34.93 4.99
N SER A 60 0.67 -34.69 4.41
CA SER A 60 -0.62 -35.02 5.03
C SER A 60 -0.80 -36.53 5.21
N ALA A 61 -0.49 -37.35 4.19
CA ALA A 61 -0.57 -38.80 4.29
C ALA A 61 0.42 -39.37 5.34
N PHE A 62 1.62 -38.77 5.44
CA PHE A 62 2.59 -39.12 6.46
C PHE A 62 2.07 -38.79 7.87
N LYS A 63 1.51 -37.59 8.07
CA LYS A 63 0.93 -37.18 9.37
C LYS A 63 -0.29 -38.02 9.78
N ALA A 64 -1.08 -38.48 8.81
CA ALA A 64 -2.24 -39.34 9.04
C ALA A 64 -1.88 -40.81 9.34
N GLY A 65 -0.61 -41.21 9.16
CA GLY A 65 -0.17 -42.60 9.37
C GLY A 65 -0.63 -43.60 8.30
N ASP A 66 -1.28 -43.14 7.24
CA ASP A 66 -1.79 -43.97 6.14
C ASP A 66 -0.65 -44.38 5.20
N LYS A 67 -0.24 -45.65 5.31
CA LYS A 67 0.90 -46.20 4.56
C LYS A 67 0.63 -46.34 3.07
N ASP A 68 -0.61 -46.63 2.66
CA ASP A 68 -0.94 -46.87 1.25
C ASP A 68 -1.20 -45.55 0.51
N ALA A 69 -1.83 -44.58 1.18
CA ALA A 69 -1.88 -43.20 0.68
C ALA A 69 -0.48 -42.59 0.58
N LEU A 70 0.41 -42.86 1.54
CA LEU A 70 1.80 -42.37 1.49
C LEU A 70 2.59 -42.97 0.32
N ARG A 71 2.46 -44.29 0.07
CA ARG A 71 3.09 -44.95 -1.10
C ARG A 71 2.60 -44.33 -2.41
N THR A 72 1.29 -44.15 -2.54
CA THR A 72 0.66 -43.56 -3.72
C THR A 72 1.10 -42.10 -3.94
N ALA A 73 1.12 -41.29 -2.87
CA ALA A 73 1.55 -39.90 -2.93
C ALA A 73 3.04 -39.78 -3.31
N ARG A 74 3.90 -40.69 -2.80
CA ARG A 74 5.33 -40.75 -3.19
C ARG A 74 5.50 -41.08 -4.66
N ALA A 75 4.79 -42.09 -5.18
CA ALA A 75 4.87 -42.46 -6.59
C ALA A 75 4.42 -41.31 -7.51
N LYS A 76 3.29 -40.67 -7.18
CA LYS A 76 2.77 -39.49 -7.89
C LYS A 76 3.75 -38.31 -7.86
N LEU A 77 4.37 -38.04 -6.71
CA LEU A 77 5.37 -36.99 -6.57
C LEU A 77 6.59 -37.24 -7.46
N SER A 78 7.15 -38.46 -7.42
CA SER A 78 8.30 -38.83 -8.26
C SER A 78 7.98 -38.75 -9.75
N GLN A 79 6.78 -39.18 -10.17
CA GLN A 79 6.33 -39.06 -11.55
C GLN A 79 6.22 -37.59 -11.98
N ALA A 80 5.56 -36.76 -11.18
CA ALA A 80 5.41 -35.34 -11.48
C ALA A 80 6.76 -34.59 -11.54
N ILE A 81 7.74 -34.96 -10.71
CA ILE A 81 9.09 -34.39 -10.79
C ILE A 81 9.75 -34.77 -12.13
N ARG A 82 9.66 -36.03 -12.55
CA ARG A 82 10.22 -36.49 -13.83
C ARG A 82 9.54 -35.81 -15.01
N ASP A 83 8.22 -35.72 -14.99
CA ASP A 83 7.44 -35.08 -16.06
C ASP A 83 7.77 -33.59 -16.13
N ALA A 84 7.84 -32.90 -14.98
CA ALA A 84 8.26 -31.50 -14.89
C ALA A 84 9.67 -31.25 -15.45
N MET A 85 10.63 -32.12 -15.10
CA MET A 85 12.00 -32.03 -15.61
C MET A 85 12.05 -32.28 -17.13
N ARG A 86 11.29 -33.26 -17.64
CA ARG A 86 11.17 -33.53 -19.08
C ARG A 86 10.61 -32.33 -19.83
N THR A 87 9.49 -31.78 -19.38
CA THR A 87 8.86 -30.60 -19.99
C THR A 87 9.80 -29.40 -19.98
N HIS A 88 10.51 -29.16 -18.87
CA HIS A 88 11.47 -28.07 -18.79
C HIS A 88 12.66 -28.27 -19.74
N SER A 89 13.20 -29.49 -19.81
CA SER A 89 14.27 -29.84 -20.74
C SER A 89 13.85 -29.65 -22.20
N GLN A 90 12.66 -30.14 -22.58
CA GLN A 90 12.09 -29.95 -23.91
C GLN A 90 11.92 -28.47 -24.25
N ARG A 91 11.42 -27.67 -23.31
CA ARG A 91 11.29 -26.22 -23.48
C ARG A 91 12.65 -25.55 -23.70
N ILE A 92 13.65 -25.86 -22.88
CA ILE A 92 15.02 -25.35 -23.08
C ILE A 92 15.52 -25.74 -24.48
N HIS A 93 15.38 -27.00 -24.86
CA HIS A 93 15.84 -27.49 -26.16
C HIS A 93 15.14 -26.80 -27.33
N SER A 94 13.84 -26.50 -27.22
CA SER A 94 13.06 -25.78 -28.23
C SER A 94 13.57 -24.37 -28.54
N HIS A 95 14.30 -23.74 -27.61
CA HIS A 95 14.93 -22.43 -27.83
C HIS A 95 16.15 -22.51 -28.78
N PHE A 96 16.71 -23.70 -29.01
CA PHE A 96 17.93 -23.90 -29.80
C PHE A 96 17.70 -24.63 -31.15
N GLN A 97 16.45 -24.97 -31.48
CA GLN A 97 16.12 -25.76 -32.68
C GLN A 97 15.97 -24.94 -33.98
N GLY A 98 15.89 -23.60 -33.90
CA GLY A 98 15.77 -22.72 -35.08
C GLY A 98 17.08 -22.01 -35.40
N SER A 99 17.64 -22.18 -36.61
CA SER A 99 18.85 -21.47 -37.01
C SER A 99 18.51 -20.04 -37.44
N GLY A 100 18.82 -19.06 -36.60
CA GLY A 100 18.80 -17.63 -36.96
C GLY A 100 18.13 -16.68 -35.96
N ASP A 101 17.43 -17.19 -34.94
CA ASP A 101 16.78 -16.34 -33.92
C ASP A 101 17.64 -16.24 -32.65
N THR A 102 18.58 -15.29 -32.66
CA THR A 102 19.48 -14.99 -31.54
C THR A 102 18.71 -14.61 -30.27
N TRP A 103 17.53 -14.00 -30.39
CA TRP A 103 16.70 -13.63 -29.24
C TRP A 103 16.12 -14.85 -28.54
N ARG A 104 15.56 -15.81 -29.28
CA ARG A 104 15.07 -17.09 -28.71
C ARG A 104 16.20 -17.91 -28.08
N MET A 105 17.39 -17.91 -28.67
CA MET A 105 18.57 -18.54 -28.07
C MET A 105 18.95 -17.89 -26.74
N TRP A 106 18.93 -16.55 -26.67
CA TRP A 106 19.16 -15.81 -25.43
C TRP A 106 18.14 -16.17 -24.34
N GLN A 107 16.86 -16.35 -24.68
CA GLN A 107 15.85 -16.84 -23.73
C GLN A 107 16.17 -18.25 -23.19
N GLY A 108 16.75 -19.12 -24.04
CA GLY A 108 17.25 -20.44 -23.63
C GLY A 108 18.42 -20.33 -22.65
N ILE A 109 19.43 -19.53 -22.96
CA ILE A 109 20.59 -19.25 -22.09
C ILE A 109 20.13 -18.67 -20.74
N GLN A 110 19.19 -17.74 -20.78
CA GLN A 110 18.61 -17.13 -19.59
C GLN A 110 17.88 -18.16 -18.71
N SER A 111 17.14 -19.08 -19.32
CA SER A 111 16.42 -20.15 -18.62
C SER A 111 17.36 -21.18 -17.97
N ILE A 112 18.55 -21.43 -18.56
CA ILE A 112 19.56 -22.34 -18.01
C ILE A 112 20.29 -21.68 -16.83
N THR A 113 20.76 -20.46 -17.04
CA THR A 113 21.58 -19.72 -16.07
C THR A 113 20.77 -19.16 -14.90
N ASN A 114 19.43 -19.14 -15.02
CA ASN A 114 18.53 -18.35 -14.16
C ASN A 114 18.98 -16.89 -14.05
N TYR A 115 19.71 -16.39 -15.05
CA TYR A 115 20.17 -15.03 -15.08
C TYR A 115 18.97 -14.13 -15.37
N ARG A 116 18.30 -13.65 -14.34
CA ARG A 116 17.45 -12.48 -14.47
C ARG A 116 18.40 -11.29 -14.26
N PRO A 117 18.57 -10.37 -15.22
CA PRO A 117 19.22 -9.11 -14.89
C PRO A 117 18.49 -8.61 -13.64
N ALA A 118 19.25 -8.39 -12.56
CA ALA A 118 18.68 -7.77 -11.39
C ALA A 118 17.95 -6.53 -11.90
N PRO A 119 16.70 -6.25 -11.45
CA PRO A 119 16.25 -4.87 -11.57
C PRO A 119 17.40 -4.05 -11.01
N PRO A 120 17.91 -3.03 -11.75
CA PRO A 120 19.04 -2.26 -11.29
C PRO A 120 18.73 -1.92 -9.85
N THR A 121 19.57 -2.42 -8.94
CA THR A 121 19.42 -2.15 -7.52
C THR A 121 19.46 -0.65 -7.45
N CYS A 122 18.29 -0.04 -7.27
CA CYS A 122 18.21 1.33 -6.83
C CYS A 122 19.05 1.31 -5.56
N ASP A 123 20.17 2.03 -5.57
CA ASP A 123 20.72 2.56 -4.34
C ASP A 123 19.54 3.25 -3.68
N SER A 124 18.93 2.57 -2.71
CA SER A 124 17.86 3.12 -1.92
C SER A 124 18.57 4.04 -0.94
N ASP A 125 19.13 5.12 -1.47
CA ASP A 125 19.65 6.22 -0.70
C ASP A 125 18.51 6.64 0.22
N ALA A 126 18.75 6.60 1.54
CA ALA A 126 17.75 6.93 2.54
C ALA A 126 17.20 8.36 2.34
N SER A 127 17.95 9.22 1.63
CA SER A 127 17.55 10.57 1.25
C SER A 127 16.68 10.65 -0.01
N LEU A 128 16.52 9.57 -0.78
CA LEU A 128 15.74 9.57 -2.04
C LEU A 128 14.29 10.04 -1.85
N PRO A 129 13.54 9.60 -0.81
CA PRO A 129 12.20 10.11 -0.56
C PRO A 129 12.17 11.62 -0.32
N ASP A 130 13.12 12.15 0.46
CA ASP A 130 13.21 13.59 0.76
C ASP A 130 13.59 14.40 -0.48
N ALA A 131 14.49 13.87 -1.31
CA ALA A 131 14.87 14.46 -2.59
C ALA A 131 13.69 14.47 -3.59
N LEU A 132 12.90 13.39 -3.65
CA LEU A 132 11.68 13.33 -4.46
C LEU A 132 10.62 14.31 -3.96
N ASN A 133 10.41 14.37 -2.64
CA ASN A 133 9.45 15.28 -2.04
C ASN A 133 9.83 16.74 -2.34
N SER A 134 11.09 17.11 -2.09
CA SER A 134 11.63 18.45 -2.40
C SER A 134 11.53 18.76 -3.89
N PHE A 135 11.84 17.80 -4.76
CA PHE A 135 11.76 17.96 -6.21
C PHE A 135 10.31 18.21 -6.63
N TYR A 136 9.33 17.39 -6.25
CA TYR A 136 7.95 17.54 -6.73
C TYR A 136 7.19 18.67 -6.02
N ALA A 137 7.47 18.97 -4.75
CA ALA A 137 6.85 20.07 -4.00
C ALA A 137 7.45 21.46 -4.34
N ARG A 138 8.55 21.53 -5.11
CA ARG A 138 9.22 22.81 -5.46
C ARG A 138 8.31 23.86 -6.09
N PHE A 139 7.24 23.44 -6.75
CA PHE A 139 6.29 24.34 -7.40
C PHE A 139 5.25 24.90 -6.42
N GLU A 140 5.00 24.24 -5.29
CA GLU A 140 4.10 24.73 -4.24
C GLU A 140 4.76 25.81 -3.39
N ALA A 141 6.08 25.71 -3.14
CA ALA A 141 6.83 26.71 -2.39
C ALA A 141 6.87 28.10 -3.06
N GLN A 142 6.55 28.19 -4.35
CA GLN A 142 6.44 29.46 -5.09
C GLN A 142 5.02 30.06 -5.07
N ASN A 143 4.02 29.35 -4.50
CA ASN A 143 2.69 29.91 -4.24
C ASN A 143 2.73 30.80 -3.00
N ASP A 144 3.21 32.03 -3.16
CA ASP A 144 3.19 33.07 -2.12
C ASP A 144 1.78 33.68 -1.97
N MET A 145 0.72 32.85 -2.06
CA MET A 145 -0.61 33.29 -1.68
C MET A 145 -0.63 33.43 -0.16
N MET A 146 -0.61 34.67 0.30
CA MET A 146 -0.80 35.02 1.71
C MET A 146 -2.12 34.41 2.21
N VAL A 147 -2.06 33.24 2.86
CA VAL A 147 -3.21 32.66 3.55
C VAL A 147 -3.51 33.57 4.73
N ARG A 148 -4.42 34.51 4.53
CA ARG A 148 -4.91 35.37 5.62
C ARG A 148 -5.71 34.48 6.57
N LYS A 149 -5.16 34.22 7.76
CA LYS A 149 -5.91 33.71 8.90
C LYS A 149 -6.97 34.76 9.26
N THR A 150 -8.18 34.58 8.75
CA THR A 150 -9.34 35.34 9.22
C THR A 150 -9.74 34.76 10.57
N ILE A 151 -9.69 35.60 11.62
CA ILE A 151 -10.29 35.29 12.91
C ILE A 151 -11.81 35.18 12.65
N PRO A 152 -12.45 34.02 12.87
CA PRO A 152 -13.88 33.90 12.67
C PRO A 152 -14.63 34.81 13.67
N PRO A 153 -15.76 35.42 13.25
CA PRO A 153 -16.64 36.16 14.17
C PRO A 153 -17.09 35.26 15.34
N PRO A 154 -17.38 35.80 16.53
CA PRO A 154 -17.75 35.01 17.72
C PRO A 154 -19.03 34.16 17.60
N GLU A 155 -19.74 34.20 16.47
CA GLU A 155 -21.03 33.53 16.26
C GLU A 155 -21.02 32.40 15.22
N ASP A 156 -19.86 32.06 14.63
CA ASP A 156 -19.79 30.96 13.66
C ASP A 156 -19.67 29.58 14.35
N GLN A 157 -20.54 28.67 13.93
CA GLN A 157 -20.59 27.29 14.41
C GLN A 157 -19.25 26.59 14.17
N VAL A 158 -18.59 26.16 15.24
CA VAL A 158 -17.44 25.25 15.18
C VAL A 158 -17.85 24.03 14.38
N LEU A 159 -17.09 23.69 13.33
CA LEU A 159 -17.31 22.49 12.52
C LEU A 159 -17.29 21.27 13.44
N CYS A 160 -18.47 20.72 13.73
CA CYS A 160 -18.64 19.57 14.61
C CYS A 160 -19.14 18.38 13.78
N LEU A 161 -18.38 17.28 13.80
CA LEU A 161 -18.74 16.07 13.09
C LEU A 161 -19.81 15.32 13.88
N THR A 162 -20.96 15.03 13.24
CA THR A 162 -22.04 14.25 13.84
C THR A 162 -21.99 12.79 13.41
N THR A 163 -22.39 11.90 14.31
CA THR A 163 -22.27 10.45 14.17
C THR A 163 -23.44 9.84 13.40
N ALA A 164 -23.46 10.01 12.08
CA ALA A 164 -24.44 9.36 11.22
C ALA A 164 -23.76 8.68 10.02
N ASP A 165 -23.49 7.38 10.16
CA ASP A 165 -23.36 6.35 9.11
C ASP A 165 -22.67 5.10 9.72
N ARG A 166 -23.41 4.03 10.07
CA ARG A 166 -22.83 2.91 10.86
C ARG A 166 -23.19 1.49 10.44
N THR A 167 -22.15 0.65 10.45
CA THR A 167 -22.15 -0.81 10.60
C THR A 167 -21.44 -1.17 11.92
N ALA A 168 -21.99 -2.12 12.68
CA ALA A 168 -21.76 -2.34 14.12
C ALA A 168 -20.31 -2.51 14.64
N SER A 169 -19.33 -2.89 13.82
CA SER A 169 -17.92 -3.00 14.26
C SER A 169 -17.12 -1.70 14.14
N ALA A 170 -17.61 -0.74 13.36
CA ALA A 170 -16.97 0.56 13.15
C ALA A 170 -17.32 1.57 14.25
N GLU A 171 -18.33 1.31 15.07
CA GLU A 171 -18.92 2.29 16.00
C GLU A 171 -17.93 2.71 17.09
N GLN A 172 -17.27 1.73 17.73
CA GLN A 172 -16.38 1.98 18.87
C GLN A 172 -15.16 2.83 18.51
N ILE A 173 -14.64 2.67 17.29
CA ILE A 173 -13.47 3.41 16.80
C ILE A 173 -13.90 4.74 16.16
N ALA A 174 -15.09 4.80 15.57
CA ALA A 174 -15.62 6.01 14.95
C ALA A 174 -15.85 7.13 15.97
N ASP A 175 -16.39 6.83 17.16
CA ASP A 175 -16.57 7.86 18.20
C ASP A 175 -15.23 8.44 18.67
N VAL A 176 -14.22 7.58 18.81
CA VAL A 176 -12.85 8.00 19.19
C VAL A 176 -12.23 8.89 18.12
N PHE A 177 -12.31 8.52 16.84
CA PHE A 177 -11.79 9.38 15.77
C PHE A 177 -12.61 10.66 15.59
N THR A 178 -13.91 10.64 15.87
CA THR A 178 -14.76 11.84 15.83
C THR A 178 -14.32 12.85 16.89
N ASP A 179 -14.09 12.38 18.12
CA ASP A 179 -13.56 13.19 19.22
C ASP A 179 -12.19 13.78 18.87
N ILE A 180 -11.27 12.97 18.35
CA ILE A 180 -9.96 13.41 17.87
C ILE A 180 -10.07 14.46 16.77
N PHE A 181 -10.94 14.26 15.78
CA PHE A 181 -11.14 15.20 14.68
C PHE A 181 -11.72 16.53 15.17
N ASN A 182 -12.68 16.51 16.09
CA ASN A 182 -13.22 17.73 16.68
C ASN A 182 -12.17 18.47 17.51
N ILE A 183 -11.34 17.76 18.30
CA ILE A 183 -10.20 18.36 19.01
C ILE A 183 -9.21 18.96 17.99
N SER A 184 -8.87 18.24 16.93
CA SER A 184 -7.98 18.71 15.85
C SER A 184 -8.50 19.98 15.19
N LEU A 185 -9.81 20.05 14.88
CA LEU A 185 -10.45 21.23 14.30
C LEU A 185 -10.48 22.41 15.29
N SER A 186 -10.79 22.16 16.57
CA SER A 186 -10.86 23.22 17.58
C SER A 186 -9.49 23.81 17.97
N SER A 187 -8.43 23.01 17.82
CA SER A 187 -7.06 23.38 18.17
C SER A 187 -6.21 23.80 16.98
N ASP A 188 -6.75 23.75 15.76
CA ASP A 188 -6.02 23.98 14.49
C ASP A 188 -4.75 23.11 14.33
N ILE A 189 -4.71 21.93 14.97
CA ILE A 189 -3.56 21.03 14.97
C ILE A 189 -3.97 19.68 14.40
N VAL A 190 -3.27 19.23 13.35
CA VAL A 190 -3.40 17.86 12.83
C VAL A 190 -2.26 17.00 13.38
N PRO A 191 -2.59 15.81 13.96
CA PRO A 191 -1.59 14.87 14.46
C PRO A 191 -0.55 14.50 13.41
N THR A 192 0.69 14.31 13.82
CA THR A 192 1.83 14.10 12.93
C THR A 192 1.70 12.80 12.15
N CYS A 193 1.25 11.73 12.81
CA CYS A 193 0.98 10.46 12.15
C CYS A 193 -0.07 10.53 11.03
N LEU A 194 -0.96 11.53 11.03
CA LEU A 194 -1.93 11.76 9.95
C LEU A 194 -1.36 12.61 8.81
N LYS A 195 -0.37 13.46 9.10
CA LYS A 195 0.36 14.26 8.10
C LYS A 195 1.43 13.45 7.37
N THR A 196 1.96 12.40 7.99
CA THR A 196 3.02 11.57 7.42
C THR A 196 2.49 10.66 6.32
N THR A 197 3.21 10.60 5.19
CA THR A 197 2.87 9.78 4.03
C THR A 197 4.05 8.92 3.61
N THR A 198 3.81 7.66 3.24
CA THR A 198 4.86 6.79 2.69
C THR A 198 5.01 7.04 1.19
N ILE A 199 6.19 7.46 0.74
CA ILE A 199 6.50 7.64 -0.68
C ILE A 199 7.09 6.35 -1.25
N ILE A 200 6.42 5.77 -2.24
CA ILE A 200 6.90 4.62 -3.00
C ILE A 200 7.42 5.12 -4.35
N PRO A 201 8.75 5.15 -4.58
CA PRO A 201 9.31 5.53 -5.86
C PRO A 201 9.13 4.41 -6.89
N MET A 202 8.33 4.63 -7.94
CA MET A 202 8.22 3.68 -9.06
C MET A 202 9.03 4.15 -10.27
N PRO A 203 10.06 3.41 -10.71
CA PRO A 203 10.80 3.74 -11.93
C PRO A 203 9.90 3.72 -13.18
N LYS A 204 9.95 4.78 -13.99
CA LYS A 204 9.35 4.89 -15.34
C LYS A 204 10.06 4.00 -16.35
N LYS A 205 11.39 3.96 -16.25
CA LYS A 205 12.29 3.26 -17.16
C LYS A 205 13.48 2.70 -16.38
N SER A 206 14.16 1.74 -17.00
CA SER A 206 15.36 1.11 -16.45
C SER A 206 16.49 1.23 -17.47
N PRO A 207 17.67 1.77 -17.10
CA PRO A 207 18.03 2.34 -15.80
C PRO A 207 17.41 3.73 -15.54
N VAL A 208 17.28 4.12 -14.27
CA VAL A 208 16.88 5.47 -13.86
C VAL A 208 18.08 6.40 -14.02
N SER A 209 17.90 7.50 -14.75
CA SER A 209 18.95 8.49 -15.00
C SER A 209 18.79 9.76 -14.17
N CYS A 210 17.57 10.12 -13.77
CA CYS A 210 17.30 11.31 -12.97
C CYS A 210 15.99 11.18 -12.16
N LEU A 211 15.72 12.12 -11.23
CA LEU A 211 14.51 12.11 -10.38
C LEU A 211 13.19 12.14 -11.18
N ASN A 212 13.20 12.74 -12.37
CA ASN A 212 12.06 12.79 -13.29
C ASN A 212 11.66 11.41 -13.83
N ASP A 213 12.55 10.43 -13.73
CA ASP A 213 12.30 9.05 -14.15
C ASP A 213 11.53 8.25 -13.09
N TYR A 214 11.18 8.85 -11.94
CA TYR A 214 10.28 8.23 -10.96
C TYR A 214 8.85 8.74 -11.09
N HIS A 215 7.88 7.84 -10.93
CA HIS A 215 6.52 8.14 -10.52
C HIS A 215 6.41 7.88 -9.00
N PRO A 216 6.47 8.91 -8.15
CA PRO A 216 6.25 8.70 -6.73
C PRO A 216 4.76 8.42 -6.47
N VAL A 217 4.49 7.36 -5.70
CA VAL A 217 3.15 7.06 -5.19
C VAL A 217 3.13 7.39 -3.70
N ALA A 218 2.28 8.34 -3.32
CA ALA A 218 2.09 8.78 -1.95
C ALA A 218 0.98 7.95 -1.28
N LEU A 219 1.33 7.11 -0.30
CA LEU A 219 0.37 6.36 0.51
C LEU A 219 0.00 7.16 1.76
N THR A 220 -1.06 7.95 1.66
CA THR A 220 -1.61 8.69 2.80
C THR A 220 -2.37 7.77 3.75
N PRO A 221 -2.31 8.02 5.08
CA PRO A 221 -3.06 7.25 6.07
C PRO A 221 -4.56 7.27 5.77
N ILE A 222 -5.22 6.10 5.88
CA ILE A 222 -6.67 5.98 5.61
C ILE A 222 -7.47 6.94 6.49
N ILE A 223 -7.07 7.09 7.75
CA ILE A 223 -7.70 8.01 8.70
C ILE A 223 -7.61 9.47 8.23
N MET A 224 -6.48 9.89 7.66
CA MET A 224 -6.32 11.24 7.09
C MET A 224 -7.23 11.43 5.87
N LYS A 225 -7.32 10.43 4.98
CA LYS A 225 -8.27 10.48 3.84
C LYS A 225 -9.72 10.61 4.31
N CYS A 226 -10.10 9.93 5.40
CA CYS A 226 -11.42 10.08 5.99
C CYS A 226 -11.63 11.52 6.50
N PHE A 227 -10.65 12.08 7.21
CA PHE A 227 -10.70 13.45 7.71
C PHE A 227 -10.85 14.49 6.58
N GLU A 228 -10.03 14.39 5.53
CA GLU A 228 -10.13 15.25 4.34
C GLU A 228 -11.50 15.18 3.68
N ARG A 229 -12.08 13.99 3.54
CA ARG A 229 -13.41 13.80 2.94
C ARG A 229 -14.52 14.43 3.78
N LEU A 230 -14.42 14.31 5.10
CA LEU A 230 -15.38 14.90 6.03
C LEU A 230 -15.33 16.43 5.99
N ILE A 231 -14.13 17.01 6.07
CA ILE A 231 -13.93 18.46 5.95
C ILE A 231 -14.38 18.96 4.58
N MET A 232 -14.00 18.29 3.50
CA MET A 232 -14.40 18.68 2.14
C MET A 232 -15.92 18.70 1.96
N ARG A 233 -16.63 17.74 2.56
CA ARG A 233 -18.10 17.73 2.55
C ARG A 233 -18.66 18.96 3.27
N GLN A 234 -18.18 19.24 4.48
CA GLN A 234 -18.63 20.40 5.25
C GLN A 234 -18.32 21.72 4.52
N ILE A 235 -17.12 21.88 3.97
CA ILE A 235 -16.76 23.08 3.18
C ILE A 235 -17.70 23.23 1.97
N LYS A 236 -18.01 22.14 1.26
CA LYS A 236 -18.94 22.20 0.12
C LYS A 236 -20.35 22.58 0.53
N ASP A 237 -20.81 22.12 1.70
CA ASP A 237 -22.12 22.49 2.24
C ASP A 237 -22.19 23.98 2.65
N LEU A 238 -21.05 24.57 3.01
CA LEU A 238 -20.93 26.00 3.35
C LEU A 238 -20.70 26.92 2.14
N LEU A 239 -20.26 26.38 1.00
CA LEU A 239 -20.01 27.17 -0.21
C LEU A 239 -21.30 27.40 -1.01
N PRO A 240 -21.55 28.62 -1.51
CA PRO A 240 -22.70 28.88 -2.37
C PRO A 240 -22.63 28.06 -3.68
N PRO A 241 -23.78 27.61 -4.22
CA PRO A 241 -23.82 26.72 -5.40
C PRO A 241 -23.08 27.24 -6.65
N SER A 242 -22.92 28.56 -6.76
CA SER A 242 -22.20 29.23 -7.86
C SER A 242 -20.70 28.95 -7.88
N LEU A 243 -20.07 28.67 -6.74
CA LEU A 243 -18.64 28.36 -6.64
C LEU A 243 -18.35 26.85 -6.78
N VAL A 244 -19.32 26.00 -6.43
CA VAL A 244 -19.18 24.54 -6.48
C VAL A 244 -19.12 24.02 -7.93
N ALA A 245 -19.80 24.68 -8.87
CA ALA A 245 -19.83 24.29 -10.29
C ALA A 245 -18.47 24.40 -11.01
N GLY A 246 -17.54 25.24 -10.52
CA GLY A 246 -16.23 25.46 -11.15
C GLY A 246 -15.20 24.36 -10.90
N LEU A 247 -15.44 23.45 -9.96
CA LEU A 247 -14.44 22.46 -9.48
C LEU A 247 -14.59 21.06 -10.09
N GLY A 248 -15.57 20.83 -10.99
CA GLY A 248 -15.99 19.46 -11.34
C GLY A 248 -16.19 19.10 -12.81
N THR A 249 -16.15 20.02 -13.77
CA THR A 249 -16.47 19.66 -15.17
C THR A 249 -15.38 20.09 -16.14
N VAL A 250 -14.59 19.12 -16.60
CA VAL A 250 -13.84 19.25 -17.86
C VAL A 250 -14.87 19.40 -18.97
N PRO A 251 -14.90 20.52 -19.73
CA PRO A 251 -15.86 20.67 -20.82
C PRO A 251 -15.58 19.61 -21.91
N PRO A 252 -16.63 19.03 -22.52
CA PRO A 252 -16.45 18.05 -23.58
C PRO A 252 -15.78 18.69 -24.79
N VAL A 253 -14.70 18.05 -25.26
CA VAL A 253 -13.99 18.42 -26.49
C VAL A 253 -14.95 18.25 -27.67
N PRO A 254 -15.17 19.28 -28.51
CA PRO A 254 -16.05 19.17 -29.67
C PRO A 254 -15.46 18.20 -30.71
N PRO A 255 -16.30 17.41 -31.39
CA PRO A 255 -15.85 16.51 -32.44
C PRO A 255 -15.40 17.30 -33.68
N HIS A 256 -14.24 16.91 -34.23
CA HIS A 256 -13.79 17.29 -35.57
C HIS A 256 -14.53 16.50 -36.65
#